data_AF-A0A5K7YTF2-F1
#
_entry.id   AF-A0A5K7YTF2-F1
#
_cell.length_a   1.000
_cell.length_b   1.000
_cell.length_c   1.000
_cell.angle_alpha   90.00
_cell.angle_beta   90.00
_cell.angle_gamma   90.00
#
_symmetry.space_group_name_H-M   'P 1'
#
loop_
_entity.id
_entity.type
_entity.pdbx_description
1 polymer ?
#
loop_
_entity_poly.entity_id
_entity_poly.type
_entity_poly.pdbx_seq_one_letter_code
_entity_poly.pdbx_strand_id
1 'polypeptide(L)'
;MLFAARHRKDRTFDLREDEVTSCIFGPLLYMSVREVWALFRAWLPFDTETWPTAAPTDVKLSFWPNLRNEGRTEPDIVARFVYNGETTLTVLFEIKWNSPISGMHELVNQWVALPDDEKKSAFHVYLVKDTGLGSREIDASLTGFPDKSWSDRLICIGWRSLIEVLLYHLPNFGSAMNLWADGVIAFLRRRGQTVFTGFEWLAGESVFVDIEKEIFWRPPPWFLFDQRIFAQDAIFWMT
;
A
#
# COMPACT_ATOMS: atom_id res chain seq x y z
N MET A 1 -1.22 15.66 16.16
CA MET A 1 -1.93 14.36 16.21
C MET A 1 -1.09 13.22 16.82
N LEU A 2 0.19 13.06 16.48
CA LEU A 2 1.10 12.03 17.06
C LEU A 2 1.17 12.02 18.61
N PHE A 3 0.94 13.15 19.28
CA PHE A 3 0.92 13.22 20.75
C PHE A 3 -0.33 12.60 21.40
N ALA A 4 -1.48 12.54 20.72
CA ALA A 4 -2.70 11.96 21.29
C ALA A 4 -2.58 10.43 21.44
N ALA A 5 -1.98 9.76 20.44
CA ALA A 5 -1.71 8.32 20.47
C ALA A 5 -0.69 7.91 21.56
N ARG A 6 0.13 8.84 22.07
CA ARG A 6 1.07 8.60 23.18
C ARG A 6 0.36 8.53 24.54
N HIS A 7 -0.83 9.12 24.68
CA HIS A 7 -1.50 9.32 25.97
C HIS A 7 -2.64 8.33 26.30
N ARG A 8 -2.63 7.10 25.75
CA ARG A 8 -3.54 5.97 26.10
C ARG A 8 -5.05 6.30 26.16
N LYS A 9 -5.49 7.45 25.65
CA LYS A 9 -6.90 7.83 25.57
C LYS A 9 -7.44 7.33 24.24
N ASP A 10 -8.35 6.38 24.37
CA ASP A 10 -9.12 5.72 23.32
C ASP A 10 -8.32 4.98 22.21
N ARG A 11 -8.39 3.65 22.23
CA ARG A 11 -7.81 2.79 21.19
C ARG A 11 -8.71 2.69 19.95
N THR A 12 -9.94 3.20 20.04
CA THR A 12 -10.99 3.13 19.01
C THR A 12 -11.21 4.47 18.31
N PHE A 13 -10.17 5.31 18.19
CA PHE A 13 -10.26 6.45 17.28
C PHE A 13 -10.18 5.93 15.84
N ASP A 14 -11.33 5.91 15.17
CA ASP A 14 -11.44 5.69 13.74
C ASP A 14 -10.83 6.90 13.03
N LEU A 15 -9.61 6.73 12.55
CA LEU A 15 -8.94 7.76 11.75
C LEU A 15 -9.65 7.88 10.42
N ARG A 16 -9.85 9.13 10.01
CA ARG A 16 -10.27 9.44 8.66
C ARG A 16 -9.12 9.21 7.69
N GLU A 17 -9.46 8.85 6.47
CA GLU A 17 -8.53 8.68 5.35
C GLU A 17 -7.58 9.88 5.23
N ASP A 18 -8.13 11.10 5.21
CA ASP A 18 -7.35 12.33 5.09
C ASP A 18 -6.30 12.51 6.20
N GLU A 19 -6.62 12.08 7.42
CA GLU A 19 -5.70 12.16 8.56
C GLU A 19 -4.56 11.16 8.40
N VAL A 20 -4.83 9.97 7.88
CA VAL A 20 -3.81 8.95 7.60
C VAL A 20 -2.90 9.42 6.47
N THR A 21 -3.50 9.87 5.37
CA THR A 21 -2.83 10.39 4.18
C THR A 21 -1.87 11.53 4.54
N SER A 22 -2.37 12.57 5.20
CA SER A 22 -1.54 13.71 5.60
C SER A 22 -0.49 13.34 6.65
N CYS A 23 -0.80 12.43 7.58
CA CYS A 23 0.16 12.02 8.61
C CYS A 23 1.33 11.21 8.04
N ILE A 24 1.08 10.33 7.06
CA ILE A 24 2.12 9.48 6.46
C ILE A 24 2.90 10.24 5.40
N PHE A 25 2.22 10.91 4.48
CA PHE A 25 2.88 11.52 3.32
C PHE A 25 3.25 12.99 3.53
N GLY A 26 2.58 13.72 4.42
CA GLY A 26 2.87 15.13 4.69
C GLY A 26 4.33 15.41 5.07
N PRO A 27 4.99 14.59 5.91
CA PRO A 27 6.41 14.77 6.23
C PRO A 27 7.36 14.67 5.02
N LEU A 28 6.96 13.99 3.93
CA LEU A 28 7.79 13.87 2.73
C LEU A 28 8.01 15.22 2.04
N LEU A 29 7.14 16.22 2.27
CA LEU A 29 7.33 17.60 1.78
C LEU A 29 8.61 18.26 2.29
N TYR A 30 9.18 17.76 3.38
CA TYR A 30 10.39 18.31 4.01
C TYR A 30 11.63 17.43 3.78
N MET A 31 11.50 16.34 3.01
CA MET A 31 12.60 15.43 2.72
C MET A 31 13.34 15.87 1.46
N SER A 32 14.58 15.39 1.30
CA SER A 32 15.32 15.67 0.07
C SER A 32 14.67 14.94 -1.12
N VAL A 33 14.68 15.58 -2.29
CA VAL A 33 14.17 15.01 -3.55
C VAL A 33 14.77 13.63 -3.81
N ARG A 34 16.07 13.48 -3.53
CA ARG A 34 16.81 12.22 -3.67
C ARG A 34 16.21 11.10 -2.83
N GLU A 35 15.85 11.36 -1.58
CA GLU A 35 15.30 10.33 -0.70
C GLU A 35 13.85 10.00 -1.05
N VAL A 36 13.02 10.99 -1.39
CA VAL A 36 11.64 10.75 -1.86
C VAL A 36 11.66 9.94 -3.16
N TRP A 37 12.56 10.28 -4.09
CA TRP A 37 12.76 9.53 -5.33
C TRP A 37 13.19 8.08 -5.06
N ALA A 38 14.18 7.89 -4.18
CA ALA A 38 14.65 6.55 -3.81
C ALA A 38 13.55 5.69 -3.16
N LEU A 39 12.75 6.29 -2.27
CA LEU A 39 11.59 5.63 -1.67
C LEU A 39 10.59 5.16 -2.73
N PHE A 40 10.19 6.05 -3.64
CA PHE A 40 9.19 5.73 -4.66
C PHE A 40 9.70 4.65 -5.62
N ARG A 41 10.97 4.74 -6.04
CA ARG A 41 11.65 3.73 -6.87
C ARG A 41 11.73 2.36 -6.22
N ALA A 42 11.92 2.31 -4.90
CA ALA A 42 11.96 1.07 -4.15
C ALA A 42 10.57 0.51 -3.87
N TRP A 43 9.57 1.39 -3.73
CA TRP A 43 8.24 1.01 -3.27
C TRP A 43 7.28 0.62 -4.39
N LEU A 44 7.28 1.36 -5.50
CA LEU A 44 6.31 1.12 -6.57
C LEU A 44 6.85 0.05 -7.54
N PRO A 45 6.13 -1.07 -7.72
CA PRO A 45 6.58 -2.24 -8.49
C PRO A 45 6.43 -2.06 -10.01
N PHE A 46 6.87 -0.92 -10.53
CA PHE A 46 6.91 -0.68 -11.97
C PHE A 46 8.27 -1.05 -12.55
N ASP A 47 8.28 -1.61 -13.76
CA ASP A 47 9.49 -2.04 -14.47
C ASP A 47 10.49 -0.89 -14.60
N THR A 48 11.79 -1.22 -14.51
CA THR A 48 12.86 -0.21 -14.52
C THR A 48 12.85 0.67 -15.77
N GLU A 49 12.41 0.14 -16.91
CA GLU A 49 12.29 0.83 -18.19
C GLU A 49 11.16 1.87 -18.21
N THR A 50 10.16 1.74 -17.33
CA THR A 50 9.04 2.69 -17.24
C THR A 50 9.38 3.95 -16.44
N TRP A 51 10.45 3.90 -15.65
CA TRP A 51 10.93 5.02 -14.87
C TRP A 51 11.83 5.93 -15.72
N PRO A 52 11.78 7.26 -15.52
CA PRO A 52 12.76 8.17 -16.09
C PRO A 52 14.20 7.78 -15.75
N THR A 53 15.08 7.86 -16.75
CA THR A 53 16.52 7.61 -16.59
C THR A 53 17.22 8.73 -15.82
N ALA A 54 16.76 9.97 -16.01
CA ALA A 54 17.30 11.13 -15.31
C ALA A 54 16.76 11.18 -13.88
N ALA A 55 17.66 11.38 -12.91
CA ALA A 55 17.25 11.61 -11.52
C ALA A 55 16.61 13.01 -11.41
N PRO A 56 15.44 13.14 -10.76
CA PRO A 56 14.76 14.42 -10.65
C PRO A 56 15.54 15.41 -9.77
N THR A 57 15.44 16.68 -10.13
CA THR A 57 16.01 17.81 -9.39
C THR A 57 15.02 18.41 -8.39
N ASP A 58 13.72 18.17 -8.57
CA ASP A 58 12.65 18.67 -7.70
C ASP A 58 11.49 17.65 -7.59
N VAL A 59 10.70 17.74 -6.52
CA VAL A 59 9.47 16.96 -6.33
C VAL A 59 8.36 17.84 -5.75
N LYS A 60 7.21 17.85 -6.41
CA LYS A 60 6.01 18.57 -5.95
C LYS A 60 4.97 17.57 -5.50
N LEU A 61 4.71 17.53 -4.19
CA LEU A 61 3.63 16.74 -3.60
C LEU A 61 2.42 17.65 -3.36
N SER A 62 1.31 17.38 -4.04
CA SER A 62 0.04 18.09 -3.85
C SER A 62 -0.98 17.16 -3.21
N PHE A 63 -1.67 17.63 -2.18
CA PHE A 63 -2.70 16.87 -1.45
C PHE A 63 -4.09 17.36 -1.87
N TRP A 64 -4.94 16.42 -2.27
CA TRP A 64 -6.30 16.69 -2.79
C TRP A 64 -6.35 17.77 -3.88
N PRO A 65 -5.46 17.75 -4.91
CA PRO A 65 -5.53 18.73 -5.97
C PRO A 65 -6.78 18.49 -6.83
N ASN A 66 -7.46 19.56 -7.22
CA ASN A 66 -8.47 19.43 -8.26
C ASN A 66 -7.79 19.37 -9.64
N LEU A 67 -7.88 18.23 -10.32
CA LEU A 67 -7.28 18.03 -11.63
C LEU A 67 -8.05 18.68 -12.77
N ARG A 68 -9.32 19.09 -12.56
CA ARG A 68 -10.15 19.75 -13.57
C ARG A 68 -10.42 21.20 -13.21
N ASN A 69 -10.55 22.03 -14.25
CA ASN A 69 -10.99 23.42 -14.10
C ASN A 69 -12.50 23.52 -13.83
N GLU A 70 -13.28 22.55 -14.31
CA GLU A 70 -14.73 22.45 -14.09
C GLU A 70 -15.10 21.09 -13.50
N GLY A 71 -15.89 21.08 -12.42
CA GLY A 71 -16.19 19.88 -11.63
C GLY A 71 -15.11 19.57 -10.59
N ARG A 72 -15.25 18.40 -9.94
CA ARG A 72 -14.33 17.92 -8.89
C ARG A 72 -13.77 16.56 -9.31
N THR A 73 -12.46 16.48 -9.53
CA THR A 73 -11.73 15.22 -9.72
C THR A 73 -10.45 15.32 -8.91
N GLU A 74 -10.49 14.73 -7.73
CA GLU A 74 -9.47 14.91 -6.70
C GLU A 74 -8.89 13.55 -6.32
N PRO A 75 -7.67 13.21 -6.77
CA PRO A 75 -6.89 12.17 -6.13
C PRO A 75 -6.41 12.64 -4.75
N ASP A 76 -6.10 11.72 -3.86
CA ASP A 76 -5.55 12.07 -2.54
C ASP A 76 -4.20 12.75 -2.63
N ILE A 77 -3.30 12.25 -3.50
CA ILE A 77 -1.97 12.82 -3.69
C ILE A 77 -1.60 12.81 -5.17
N VAL A 78 -0.96 13.88 -5.62
CA VAL A 78 -0.20 13.90 -6.89
C VAL A 78 1.24 14.27 -6.60
N ALA A 79 2.16 13.37 -6.90
CA ALA A 79 3.59 13.58 -6.86
C ALA A 79 4.13 13.84 -8.26
N ARG A 80 4.69 15.03 -8.50
CA ARG A 80 5.36 15.36 -9.76
C ARG A 80 6.85 15.48 -9.55
N PHE A 81 7.61 14.59 -10.16
CA PHE A 81 9.07 14.65 -10.20
C PHE A 81 9.51 15.47 -11.41
N VAL A 82 10.40 16.42 -11.18
CA VAL A 82 10.81 17.42 -12.17
C VAL A 82 12.30 17.33 -12.44
N TYR A 83 12.69 17.37 -13.71
CA TYR A 83 14.08 17.45 -14.16
C TYR A 83 14.20 18.56 -15.20
N ASN A 84 15.19 19.44 -15.05
CA ASN A 84 15.39 20.60 -15.94
C ASN A 84 14.14 21.50 -16.11
N GLY A 85 13.30 21.59 -15.08
CA GLY A 85 12.08 22.40 -15.09
C GLY A 85 10.86 21.73 -15.71
N GLU A 86 11.00 20.51 -16.25
CA GLU A 86 9.90 19.74 -16.86
C GLU A 86 9.50 18.56 -15.97
N THR A 87 8.21 18.25 -15.91
CA THR A 87 7.71 17.05 -15.20
C THR A 87 8.13 15.81 -15.97
N THR A 88 8.94 14.95 -15.36
CA THR A 88 9.40 13.68 -15.96
C THR A 88 8.63 12.47 -15.48
N LEU A 89 7.98 12.55 -14.32
CA LEU A 89 7.12 11.49 -13.81
C LEU A 89 6.01 12.11 -12.96
N THR A 90 4.77 11.69 -13.22
CA THR A 90 3.62 11.97 -12.35
C THR A 90 3.19 10.68 -11.67
N VAL A 91 3.01 10.69 -10.35
CA VAL A 91 2.44 9.57 -9.60
C VAL A 91 1.17 10.05 -8.92
N LEU A 92 0.04 9.48 -9.29
CA LEU A 92 -1.25 9.71 -8.65
C LEU A 92 -1.47 8.65 -7.59
N PHE A 93 -1.92 9.06 -6.43
CA PHE A 93 -2.39 8.16 -5.40
C PHE A 93 -3.87 8.40 -5.15
N GLU A 94 -4.61 7.30 -5.22
CA GLU A 94 -5.91 7.17 -4.58
C GLU A 94 -5.73 6.22 -3.39
N ILE A 95 -6.08 6.68 -2.20
CA ILE A 95 -5.82 5.99 -0.94
C ILE A 95 -7.17 5.55 -0.38
N LYS A 96 -7.24 4.32 0.12
CA LYS A 96 -8.40 3.87 0.89
C LYS A 96 -8.04 3.42 2.29
N TRP A 97 -8.76 4.01 3.25
CA TRP A 97 -8.63 3.70 4.66
C TRP A 97 -9.98 3.38 5.29
N ASN A 98 -10.34 2.08 5.30
CA ASN A 98 -11.63 1.56 5.79
C ASN A 98 -12.87 2.03 5.01
N SER A 99 -12.68 2.56 3.82
CA SER A 99 -13.69 3.05 2.87
C SER A 99 -13.59 2.26 1.56
N PRO A 100 -14.69 1.93 0.89
CA PRO A 100 -14.65 1.47 -0.50
C PRO A 100 -14.37 2.64 -1.45
N ILE A 101 -14.14 2.35 -2.74
CA ILE A 101 -14.13 3.36 -3.81
C ILE A 101 -15.42 4.19 -3.73
N SER A 102 -15.27 5.52 -3.78
CA SER A 102 -16.37 6.45 -3.48
C SER A 102 -17.29 6.71 -4.68
N GLY A 103 -16.85 6.36 -5.90
CA GLY A 103 -17.68 6.53 -7.10
C GLY A 103 -17.38 5.53 -8.23
N MET A 104 -18.39 5.30 -9.07
CA MET A 104 -18.21 4.55 -10.32
C MET A 104 -17.18 5.29 -11.20
N HIS A 105 -16.13 4.59 -11.62
CA HIS A 105 -15.05 5.12 -12.46
C HIS A 105 -14.18 6.23 -11.84
N GLU A 106 -14.11 6.34 -10.50
CA GLU A 106 -13.27 7.35 -9.82
C GLU A 106 -11.82 7.37 -10.32
N LEU A 107 -11.16 6.22 -10.31
CA LEU A 107 -9.78 6.06 -10.78
C LEU A 107 -9.62 6.41 -12.27
N VAL A 108 -10.60 6.05 -13.10
CA VAL A 108 -10.61 6.38 -14.54
C VAL A 108 -10.74 7.88 -14.73
N ASN A 109 -11.63 8.54 -13.98
CA ASN A 109 -11.86 9.97 -14.09
C ASN A 109 -10.61 10.77 -13.70
N GLN A 110 -9.89 10.34 -12.66
CA GLN A 110 -8.61 10.91 -12.25
C GLN A 110 -7.55 10.77 -13.34
N TRP A 111 -7.43 9.57 -13.95
CA TRP A 111 -6.51 9.37 -15.06
C TRP A 111 -6.84 10.24 -16.26
N VAL A 112 -8.11 10.27 -16.68
CA VAL A 112 -8.57 11.06 -17.83
C VAL A 112 -8.34 12.55 -17.62
N ALA A 113 -8.44 13.03 -16.37
CA ALA A 113 -8.23 14.43 -16.01
C ALA A 113 -6.76 14.89 -16.09
N LEU A 114 -5.79 13.98 -16.21
CA LEU A 114 -4.40 14.36 -16.42
C LEU A 114 -4.18 14.97 -17.82
N PRO A 115 -3.23 15.90 -17.96
CA PRO A 115 -2.72 16.32 -19.25
C PRO A 115 -2.15 15.13 -20.07
N ASP A 116 -2.36 15.13 -21.38
CA ASP A 116 -1.96 14.00 -22.25
C ASP A 116 -0.44 13.82 -22.36
N ASP A 117 0.34 14.87 -22.14
CA ASP A 117 1.78 14.82 -22.01
C ASP A 117 2.21 14.14 -20.70
N GLU A 118 1.57 14.47 -19.57
CA GLU A 118 1.84 13.83 -18.28
C GLU A 118 1.50 12.33 -18.30
N LYS A 119 0.37 11.94 -18.92
CA LYS A 119 -0.09 10.53 -19.01
C LYS A 119 0.96 9.56 -19.56
N LYS A 120 1.83 10.02 -20.47
CA LYS A 120 2.89 9.19 -21.09
C LYS A 120 3.91 8.67 -20.07
N SER A 121 4.07 9.42 -18.98
CA SER A 121 5.01 9.18 -17.90
C SER A 121 4.32 9.20 -16.55
N ALA A 122 3.06 8.74 -16.50
CA ALA A 122 2.28 8.70 -15.27
C ALA A 122 2.13 7.29 -14.73
N PHE A 123 2.14 7.19 -13.41
CA PHE A 123 1.74 6.02 -12.64
C PHE A 123 0.50 6.36 -11.85
N HIS A 124 -0.41 5.39 -11.73
CA HIS A 124 -1.60 5.51 -10.90
C HIS A 124 -1.55 4.41 -9.84
N VAL A 125 -1.56 4.82 -8.58
CA VAL A 125 -1.42 3.95 -7.42
C VAL A 125 -2.73 3.94 -6.64
N TYR A 126 -3.33 2.77 -6.52
CA TYR A 126 -4.44 2.52 -5.62
C TYR A 126 -3.90 1.88 -4.34
N LEU A 127 -3.86 2.64 -3.25
CA LEU A 127 -3.25 2.24 -1.99
C LEU A 127 -4.31 1.82 -0.97
N VAL A 128 -4.33 0.53 -0.64
CA VAL A 128 -5.38 -0.07 0.18
C VAL A 128 -4.83 -0.86 1.38
N LYS A 129 -5.71 -1.26 2.31
CA LYS A 129 -5.34 -2.19 3.39
C LYS A 129 -5.35 -3.64 2.95
N ASP A 130 -6.29 -4.01 2.07
CA ASP A 130 -6.47 -5.36 1.54
C ASP A 130 -6.39 -5.30 0.01
N THR A 131 -5.28 -5.79 -0.55
CA THR A 131 -5.03 -5.77 -1.99
C THR A 131 -5.98 -6.69 -2.76
N GLY A 132 -6.47 -7.78 -2.15
CA GLY A 132 -7.42 -8.68 -2.80
C GLY A 132 -8.83 -8.09 -2.90
N LEU A 133 -9.23 -7.26 -1.93
CA LEU A 133 -10.41 -6.41 -2.09
C LEU A 133 -10.14 -5.30 -3.12
N GLY A 134 -9.00 -4.60 -3.02
CA GLY A 134 -8.69 -3.49 -3.90
C GLY A 134 -8.60 -3.89 -5.38
N SER A 135 -8.06 -5.06 -5.72
CA SER A 135 -8.04 -5.57 -7.10
C SER A 135 -9.46 -5.75 -7.66
N ARG A 136 -10.40 -6.25 -6.85
CA ARG A 136 -11.80 -6.40 -7.27
C ARG A 136 -12.49 -5.06 -7.49
N GLU A 137 -12.16 -4.06 -6.69
CA GLU A 137 -12.68 -2.70 -6.83
C GLU A 137 -12.14 -2.00 -8.09
N ILE A 138 -10.87 -2.23 -8.43
CA ILE A 138 -10.28 -1.81 -9.70
C ILE A 138 -11.02 -2.46 -10.88
N ASP A 139 -11.20 -3.78 -10.87
CA ASP A 139 -11.89 -4.49 -11.94
C ASP A 139 -13.32 -3.98 -12.15
N ALA A 140 -14.03 -3.72 -11.03
CA ALA A 140 -15.35 -3.11 -11.06
C ALA A 140 -15.31 -1.69 -11.65
N SER A 141 -14.31 -0.89 -11.28
CA SER A 141 -14.14 0.49 -11.78
C SER A 141 -13.78 0.54 -13.27
N LEU A 142 -13.13 -0.49 -13.79
CA LEU A 142 -12.75 -0.62 -15.20
C LEU A 142 -13.87 -1.18 -16.09
N THR A 143 -14.93 -1.75 -15.49
CA THR A 143 -16.01 -2.39 -16.24
C THR A 143 -16.77 -1.36 -17.09
N GLY A 144 -16.82 -1.57 -18.41
CA GLY A 144 -17.52 -0.68 -19.34
C GLY A 144 -16.68 0.49 -19.88
N PHE A 145 -15.41 0.60 -19.50
CA PHE A 145 -14.50 1.59 -20.07
C PHE A 145 -13.73 1.00 -21.29
N PRO A 146 -13.81 1.62 -22.47
CA PRO A 146 -13.30 1.03 -23.71
C PRO A 146 -11.78 1.11 -23.88
N ASP A 147 -11.13 2.16 -23.35
CA ASP A 147 -9.68 2.33 -23.43
C ASP A 147 -8.99 1.82 -22.16
N LYS A 148 -8.33 0.67 -22.28
CA LYS A 148 -7.60 0.04 -21.18
C LYS A 148 -6.09 0.30 -21.22
N SER A 149 -5.59 1.19 -22.08
CA SER A 149 -4.14 1.51 -22.14
C SER A 149 -3.57 2.01 -20.79
N TRP A 150 -4.43 2.55 -19.94
CA TRP A 150 -4.13 2.94 -18.57
C TRP A 150 -3.89 1.76 -17.61
N SER A 151 -4.46 0.57 -17.86
CA SER A 151 -4.42 -0.53 -16.87
C SER A 151 -3.01 -0.97 -16.53
N ASP A 152 -2.09 -0.90 -17.49
CA ASP A 152 -0.68 -1.26 -17.30
C ASP A 152 0.11 -0.21 -16.48
N ARG A 153 -0.52 0.96 -16.24
CA ARG A 153 0.01 2.05 -15.41
C ARG A 153 -0.70 2.15 -14.06
N LEU A 154 -1.73 1.32 -13.83
CA LEU A 154 -2.47 1.23 -12.58
C LEU A 154 -1.96 0.05 -11.75
N ILE A 155 -1.61 0.33 -10.50
CA ILE A 155 -1.24 -0.72 -9.54
C ILE A 155 -2.10 -0.65 -8.28
N CYS A 156 -2.45 -1.82 -7.76
CA CYS A 156 -3.03 -1.97 -6.43
C CYS A 156 -1.93 -2.39 -5.45
N ILE A 157 -1.63 -1.56 -4.47
CA ILE A 157 -0.61 -1.88 -3.46
C ILE A 157 -1.18 -1.77 -2.06
N GLY A 158 -0.65 -2.59 -1.16
CA GLY A 158 -1.06 -2.62 0.23
C GLY A 158 -0.17 -1.74 1.10
N TRP A 159 -0.70 -1.16 2.17
CA TRP A 159 0.11 -0.50 3.21
C TRP A 159 1.24 -1.36 3.77
N ARG A 160 1.09 -2.69 3.75
CA ARG A 160 2.14 -3.66 4.13
C ARG A 160 3.39 -3.54 3.25
N SER A 161 3.22 -3.34 1.94
CA SER A 161 4.36 -3.18 1.01
C SER A 161 5.26 -2.00 1.39
N LEU A 162 4.65 -0.91 1.88
CA LEU A 162 5.40 0.24 2.38
C LEU A 162 6.23 -0.14 3.60
N ILE A 163 5.66 -0.90 4.55
CA ILE A 163 6.41 -1.38 5.73
C ILE A 163 7.60 -2.24 5.31
N GLU A 164 7.43 -3.18 4.38
CA GLU A 164 8.50 -4.07 3.89
C GLU A 164 9.66 -3.26 3.30
N VAL A 165 9.32 -2.31 2.42
CA VAL A 165 10.31 -1.45 1.75
C VAL A 165 11.02 -0.57 2.75
N LEU A 166 10.30 0.03 3.69
CA LEU A 166 10.93 0.84 4.74
C LEU A 166 11.87 -0.01 5.60
N LEU A 167 11.44 -1.17 6.09
CA LEU A 167 12.29 -2.05 6.90
C LEU A 167 13.56 -2.48 6.16
N TYR A 168 13.45 -2.80 4.86
CA TYR A 168 14.59 -3.21 4.05
C TYR A 168 15.56 -2.07 3.73
N HIS A 169 15.03 -0.85 3.49
CA HIS A 169 15.84 0.29 3.05
C HIS A 169 16.26 1.27 4.17
N LEU A 170 15.77 1.12 5.41
CA LEU A 170 16.18 1.93 6.58
C LEU A 170 17.70 2.20 6.64
N PRO A 171 18.60 1.22 6.45
CA PRO A 171 20.04 1.49 6.52
C PRO A 171 20.58 2.44 5.42
N ASN A 172 19.83 2.62 4.33
CA ASN A 172 20.26 3.36 3.14
C ASN A 172 19.70 4.80 3.08
N PHE A 173 18.77 5.15 3.96
CA PHE A 173 18.18 6.48 4.03
C PHE A 173 18.95 7.39 5.00
N GLY A 174 18.77 8.71 4.85
CA GLY A 174 19.30 9.69 5.79
C GLY A 174 18.53 9.67 7.13
N SER A 175 19.08 10.38 8.12
CA SER A 175 18.53 10.39 9.49
C SER A 175 17.08 10.88 9.58
N ALA A 176 16.72 11.91 8.80
CA ALA A 176 15.35 12.45 8.77
C ALA A 176 14.36 11.43 8.17
N MET A 177 14.72 10.82 7.04
CA MET A 177 13.90 9.79 6.38
C MET A 177 13.78 8.53 7.25
N ASN A 178 14.84 8.14 7.97
CA ASN A 178 14.78 7.04 8.94
C ASN A 178 13.83 7.32 10.10
N LEU A 179 13.88 8.52 10.68
CA LEU A 179 12.97 8.91 11.75
C LEU A 179 11.51 8.89 11.27
N TRP A 180 11.26 9.37 10.06
CA TRP A 180 9.94 9.28 9.43
C TRP A 180 9.51 7.82 9.21
N ALA A 181 10.39 6.99 8.64
CA ALA A 181 10.14 5.58 8.37
C ALA A 181 9.77 4.81 9.64
N ASP A 182 10.52 5.01 10.73
CA ASP A 182 10.22 4.43 12.05
C ASP A 182 8.82 4.84 12.55
N GLY A 183 8.47 6.12 12.38
CA GLY A 183 7.16 6.66 12.73
C GLY A 183 6.03 6.01 11.93
N VAL A 184 6.20 5.88 10.61
CA VAL A 184 5.23 5.24 9.70
C VAL A 184 5.07 3.76 10.02
N ILE A 185 6.18 3.03 10.19
CA ILE A 185 6.15 1.61 10.56
C ILE A 185 5.42 1.41 11.89
N ALA A 186 5.75 2.20 12.91
CA ALA A 186 5.12 2.11 14.22
C ALA A 186 3.61 2.44 14.16
N PHE A 187 3.25 3.46 13.38
CA PHE A 187 1.85 3.84 13.15
C PHE A 187 1.06 2.70 12.48
N LEU A 188 1.54 2.21 11.34
CA LEU A 188 0.86 1.18 10.55
C LEU A 188 0.72 -0.14 11.34
N ARG A 189 1.77 -0.57 12.07
CA ARG A 189 1.72 -1.74 12.95
C ARG A 189 0.66 -1.62 14.03
N ARG A 190 0.54 -0.45 14.68
CA ARG A 190 -0.51 -0.19 15.68
C ARG A 190 -1.93 -0.21 15.08
N ARG A 191 -2.06 -0.02 13.76
CA ARG A 191 -3.31 -0.11 13.01
C ARG A 191 -3.55 -1.49 12.39
N GLY A 192 -2.80 -2.51 12.83
CA GLY A 192 -2.95 -3.90 12.37
C GLY A 192 -2.37 -4.17 10.99
N GLN A 193 -1.62 -3.22 10.42
CA GLN A 193 -0.84 -3.44 9.21
C GLN A 193 0.52 -3.99 9.65
N THR A 194 0.69 -5.30 9.56
CA THR A 194 1.94 -5.99 9.88
C THR A 194 2.41 -6.78 8.67
N VAL A 195 3.72 -6.95 8.57
CA VAL A 195 4.36 -7.87 7.64
C VAL A 195 4.44 -9.23 8.29
N PHE A 196 4.29 -10.30 7.52
CA PHE A 196 4.56 -11.64 8.04
C PHE A 196 6.08 -11.80 8.14
N THR A 197 6.62 -11.78 9.36
CA THR A 197 8.05 -12.00 9.59
C THR A 197 8.40 -13.48 9.71
N GLY A 198 7.54 -14.37 9.21
CA GLY A 198 7.75 -15.81 9.36
C GLY A 198 7.56 -16.27 10.80
N PHE A 199 8.26 -17.35 11.13
CA PHE A 199 8.39 -17.86 12.47
C PHE A 199 9.73 -17.41 13.06
N GLU A 200 10.03 -16.11 13.05
CA GLU A 200 11.26 -15.57 13.67
C GLU A 200 11.41 -16.01 15.12
N TRP A 201 10.31 -16.23 15.85
CA TRP A 201 10.34 -16.81 17.20
C TRP A 201 10.89 -18.25 17.24
N LEU A 202 10.83 -18.99 16.13
CA LEU A 202 11.41 -20.34 15.99
C LEU A 202 12.88 -20.28 15.55
N ALA A 203 13.39 -19.13 15.07
CA ALA A 203 14.76 -19.04 14.59
C ALA A 203 15.82 -19.23 15.70
N GLY A 204 15.41 -19.06 16.97
CA GLY A 204 16.24 -19.36 18.15
C GLY A 204 16.03 -20.76 18.73
N GLU A 205 15.03 -21.51 18.27
CA GLU A 205 14.76 -22.88 18.71
C GLU A 205 15.32 -23.85 17.68
N SER A 206 16.37 -24.58 18.05
CA SER A 206 16.80 -25.75 17.30
C SER A 206 15.71 -26.83 17.42
N VAL A 207 14.75 -26.82 16.51
CA VAL A 207 13.74 -27.87 16.40
C VAL A 207 14.42 -29.09 15.79
N PHE A 208 14.68 -30.10 16.62
CA PHE A 208 15.10 -31.41 16.14
C PHE A 208 13.90 -32.10 15.50
N VAL A 209 13.82 -32.05 14.17
CA VAL A 209 12.85 -32.83 13.41
C VAL A 209 13.39 -34.24 13.31
N ASP A 210 12.70 -35.19 13.95
CA ASP A 210 12.98 -36.61 13.80
C ASP A 210 12.66 -37.02 12.35
N ILE A 211 13.70 -37.15 11.52
CA ILE A 211 13.60 -37.37 10.07
C ILE A 211 12.85 -38.68 9.76
N GLU A 212 12.79 -39.61 10.71
CA GLU A 212 12.09 -40.89 10.56
C GLU A 212 10.56 -40.78 10.66
N LYS A 213 10.02 -39.66 11.17
CA LYS A 213 8.60 -39.35 11.05
C LYS A 213 8.39 -38.52 9.79
N GLU A 214 8.02 -39.18 8.70
CA GLU A 214 7.41 -38.53 7.54
C GLU A 214 6.22 -37.66 8.00
N ILE A 215 6.46 -36.36 8.19
CA ILE A 215 5.40 -35.36 8.35
C ILE A 215 4.91 -34.99 6.96
N PHE A 216 4.52 -35.97 6.15
CA PHE A 216 3.69 -35.67 5.00
C PHE A 216 2.32 -35.28 5.55
N TRP A 217 1.94 -34.02 5.29
CA TRP A 217 0.55 -33.62 5.37
C TRP A 217 -0.25 -34.61 4.52
N ARG A 218 -0.95 -35.55 5.17
CA ARG A 218 -1.94 -36.43 4.56
C ARG A 218 -3.27 -35.73 4.76
N PRO A 219 -3.69 -34.80 3.88
CA PRO A 219 -5.02 -34.24 3.99
C PRO A 219 -5.99 -35.43 3.94
N PRO A 220 -6.94 -35.55 4.89
CA PRO A 220 -8.03 -36.48 4.68
C PRO A 220 -8.66 -36.16 3.32
N PRO A 221 -9.06 -37.18 2.53
CA PRO A 221 -9.67 -36.94 1.23
C PRO A 221 -10.78 -35.90 1.38
N TRP A 222 -10.69 -34.80 0.65
CA TRP A 222 -11.59 -33.65 0.73
C TRP A 222 -13.06 -33.97 0.36
N PHE A 223 -13.32 -35.23 -0.02
CA PHE A 223 -14.61 -35.81 -0.37
C PHE A 223 -15.17 -36.80 0.66
N LEU A 224 -14.61 -36.89 1.88
CA LEU A 224 -15.23 -37.62 2.99
C LEU A 224 -16.16 -36.74 3.86
N PHE A 225 -16.78 -35.72 3.27
CA PHE A 225 -17.94 -35.04 3.84
C PHE A 225 -19.24 -35.79 3.47
N ASP A 226 -19.27 -37.11 3.71
CA ASP A 226 -20.54 -37.75 4.05
C ASP A 226 -20.30 -39.11 4.74
N GLN A 227 -21.18 -39.42 5.67
CA GLN A 227 -21.31 -40.69 6.39
C GLN A 227 -20.36 -40.95 7.57
N ARG A 228 -20.50 -40.13 8.61
CA ARG A 228 -20.71 -40.58 10.02
C ARG A 228 -20.69 -39.39 10.99
N ILE A 229 -21.72 -38.55 10.95
CA ILE A 229 -22.13 -37.81 12.15
C ILE A 229 -23.11 -38.73 12.89
N PHE A 230 -22.59 -39.71 13.61
CA PHE A 230 -23.24 -40.37 14.75
C PHE A 230 -22.21 -41.28 15.41
N ALA A 231 -21.42 -40.72 16.32
CA ALA A 231 -20.99 -41.37 17.57
C ALA A 231 -19.97 -40.45 18.26
N GLN A 232 -20.44 -39.84 19.35
CA GLN A 232 -19.72 -39.60 20.61
C GLN A 232 -18.21 -39.36 20.53
N ASP A 233 -17.79 -38.12 20.75
CA ASP A 233 -17.08 -37.78 21.98
C ASP A 233 -17.13 -36.27 22.23
N ALA A 234 -17.70 -35.91 23.38
CA ALA A 234 -17.74 -34.56 23.88
C ALA A 234 -16.34 -34.18 24.38
N ILE A 235 -15.61 -33.38 23.61
CA ILE A 235 -14.43 -32.69 24.12
C ILE A 235 -14.90 -31.36 24.72
N PHE A 236 -14.90 -31.34 26.04
CA PHE A 236 -15.04 -30.14 26.88
C PHE A 236 -13.98 -29.10 26.49
N TRP A 237 -14.42 -27.89 26.15
CA TRP A 237 -13.60 -26.69 26.32
C TRP A 237 -14.03 -26.05 27.65
N MET A 238 -13.18 -26.18 28.67
CA MET A 238 -13.29 -25.30 29.84
C MET A 238 -12.72 -23.94 29.47
N THR A 239 -13.57 -22.92 29.60
CA THR A 239 -13.22 -21.50 29.66
C THR A 239 -12.46 -21.17 30.93
#